data_AF-A0A4V1J3F1-F1
#
_entry.id   AF-A0A4V1J3F1-F1
#
_cell.length_a   1.000
_cell.length_b   1.000
_cell.length_c   1.000
_cell.angle_alpha   90.00
_cell.angle_beta   90.00
_cell.angle_gamma   90.00
#
_symmetry.space_group_name_H-M   'P 1'
#
loop_
_entity.id
_entity.type
_entity.pdbx_description
1 polymer ?
#
loop_
_entity_poly.entity_id
_entity_poly.type
_entity_poly.pdbx_seq_one_letter_code
_entity_poly.pdbx_strand_id
1 'polypeptide(L)' 'RKYTCSICGRGFTTLGHLARHNRTHTGERKHVCPHPLCDARFARQDNCMQHYKIH' A
#
# COMPACT_ATOMS: atom_id res chain seq x y z
N ARG A 1 11.40 -17.38 -5.66
CA ARG A 1 10.21 -16.50 -5.59
C ARG A 1 8.98 -17.39 -5.55
N LYS A 2 8.40 -17.64 -4.35
CA LYS A 2 7.37 -18.70 -4.17
C LYS A 2 5.93 -18.22 -4.37
N TYR A 3 5.68 -16.93 -4.16
CA TYR A 3 4.34 -16.35 -4.26
C TYR A 3 4.29 -15.42 -5.45
N THR A 4 3.33 -15.57 -6.36
CA THR A 4 3.28 -14.82 -7.62
C THR A 4 1.97 -14.05 -7.76
N CYS A 5 2.04 -12.80 -8.17
CA CYS A 5 0.88 -11.99 -8.48
C CYS A 5 0.26 -12.49 -9.79
N SER A 6 -1.03 -12.82 -9.73
CA SER A 6 -1.81 -13.26 -10.89
C SER A 6 -2.09 -12.14 -11.89
N ILE A 7 -1.99 -10.86 -11.48
CA ILE A 7 -2.33 -9.72 -12.32
C ILE A 7 -1.15 -9.28 -13.19
N CYS A 8 0.06 -9.22 -12.64
CA CYS A 8 1.24 -8.71 -13.35
C CYS A 8 2.44 -9.66 -13.36
N GLY A 9 2.29 -10.89 -12.85
CA GLY A 9 3.37 -11.88 -12.81
C GLY A 9 4.51 -11.53 -11.83
N ARG A 10 4.43 -10.43 -11.09
CA ARG A 10 5.38 -10.17 -10.00
C ARG A 10 5.15 -11.18 -8.88
N GLY A 11 6.07 -12.09 -8.66
CA GLY A 11 6.25 -12.72 -7.37
C GLY A 11 7.09 -12.05 -6.28
N PHE A 12 7.10 -12.74 -5.15
CA PHE A 12 7.56 -12.29 -3.87
C PHE A 12 8.12 -13.50 -3.13
N THR A 13 8.91 -13.21 -2.10
CA THR A 13 9.47 -14.22 -1.19
C THR A 13 8.47 -14.66 -0.13
N THR A 14 7.51 -13.79 0.22
CA THR A 14 6.50 -14.05 1.28
C THR A 14 5.09 -13.74 0.80
N LEU A 15 4.11 -14.45 1.37
CA LEU A 15 2.69 -14.24 1.09
C LEU A 15 2.23 -12.84 1.53
N GLY A 16 2.74 -12.34 2.67
CA GLY A 16 2.43 -11.00 3.16
C GLY A 16 2.85 -9.89 2.19
N HIS A 17 4.01 -10.04 1.53
CA HIS A 17 4.44 -9.10 0.49
C HIS A 17 3.57 -9.19 -0.76
N LEU A 18 3.16 -10.39 -1.17
CA LEU A 18 2.21 -10.57 -2.28
C LEU A 18 0.84 -9.93 -1.95
N ALA A 19 0.29 -10.21 -0.77
CA ALA A 19 -1.00 -9.66 -0.33
C ALA A 19 -0.96 -8.13 -0.27
N ARG A 20 0.13 -7.56 0.26
CA ARG A 20 0.39 -6.11 0.22
C ARG A 20 0.43 -5.58 -1.21
N HIS A 21 1.13 -6.26 -2.10
CA HIS A 21 1.24 -5.87 -3.49
C HIS A 21 -0.11 -5.92 -4.20
N ASN A 22 -0.96 -6.90 -3.94
CA ASN A 22 -2.27 -6.99 -4.60
C ASN A 22 -3.14 -5.75 -4.35
N ARG A 23 -2.97 -5.04 -3.22
CA ARG A 23 -3.66 -3.77 -2.95
C ARG A 23 -3.30 -2.65 -3.93
N THR A 24 -2.16 -2.74 -4.62
CA THR A 24 -1.77 -1.75 -5.64
C THR A 24 -2.58 -1.90 -6.91
N HIS A 25 -3.09 -3.09 -7.20
CA HIS A 25 -3.94 -3.35 -8.38
C HIS A 25 -5.40 -2.98 -8.14
N THR A 26 -5.88 -3.16 -6.91
CA THR A 26 -7.27 -2.79 -6.55
C THR A 26 -7.45 -1.28 -6.36
N GLY A 27 -6.34 -0.52 -6.26
CA GLY A 27 -6.39 0.92 -6.00
C GLY A 27 -6.92 1.27 -4.60
N GLU A 28 -7.07 0.30 -3.70
CA GLU A 28 -7.63 0.53 -2.37
C GLU A 28 -6.71 1.42 -1.53
N ARG A 29 -7.07 2.70 -1.41
CA ARG A 29 -6.40 3.69 -0.56
C ARG A 29 -7.25 4.00 0.68
N LYS A 30 -7.23 3.05 1.62
CA LYS A 30 -8.05 3.09 2.85
C LYS A 30 -7.48 4.01 3.94
N HIS A 31 -6.20 4.37 3.86
CA HIS A 31 -5.55 5.18 4.89
C HIS A 31 -5.53 6.64 4.47
N VAL A 32 -6.26 7.48 5.19
CA VAL A 32 -6.31 8.94 4.98
C VAL A 32 -5.27 9.59 5.89
N CYS A 33 -4.63 10.67 5.41
CA CYS A 33 -3.74 11.47 6.24
C CYS A 33 -4.50 12.02 7.46
N PRO A 34 -3.94 11.94 8.68
CA PRO A 34 -4.59 12.53 9.86
C PRO A 34 -4.61 14.06 9.88
N HIS A 35 -3.84 14.73 9.01
CA HIS A 35 -3.73 16.18 8.99
C HIS A 35 -5.02 16.81 8.42
N PRO A 36 -5.67 17.76 9.13
CA PRO A 36 -7.02 18.23 8.80
C PRO A 36 -7.12 19.02 7.48
N LEU A 37 -6.01 19.60 7.00
CA LEU A 37 -5.94 20.29 5.69
C LEU A 37 -5.36 19.40 4.58
N CYS A 38 -5.24 18.08 4.81
CA CYS A 38 -4.63 17.14 3.89
C CYS A 38 -5.55 15.95 3.61
N ASP A 39 -6.00 15.85 2.36
CA ASP A 39 -6.84 14.74 1.89
C ASP A 39 -6.03 13.60 1.24
N ALA A 40 -4.72 13.54 1.50
CA ALA A 40 -3.87 12.52 0.89
C ALA A 40 -4.25 11.11 1.36
N ARG A 41 -4.40 10.18 0.41
CA ARG A 41 -4.83 8.80 0.66
C ARG A 41 -3.76 7.80 0.22
N PHE A 42 -3.55 6.79 1.05
CA PHE A 42 -2.50 5.79 0.87
C PHE A 42 -3.08 4.37 0.94
N ALA A 43 -2.48 3.47 0.17
CA ALA A 43 -2.79 2.04 0.21
C ALA A 43 -2.26 1.34 1.48
N ARG A 44 -1.39 2.02 2.22
CA ARG A 44 -0.70 1.50 3.40
C ARG A 44 -0.59 2.55 4.49
N GLN A 45 -0.76 2.11 5.74
CA GLN A 45 -0.66 2.96 6.92
C GLN A 45 0.76 3.48 7.15
N ASP A 46 1.79 2.65 6.97
CA ASP A 46 3.20 3.06 7.11
C ASP A 46 3.56 4.19 6.15
N ASN A 47 3.10 4.11 4.89
CA ASN A 47 3.30 5.19 3.93
C ASN A 47 2.55 6.46 4.34
N CYS A 48 1.31 6.33 4.82
CA CYS A 48 0.52 7.46 5.33
C CYS A 48 1.22 8.15 6.51
N MET A 49 1.68 7.36 7.48
CA MET A 49 2.37 7.88 8.66
C MET A 49 3.72 8.51 8.29
N GLN A 50 4.43 7.95 7.31
CA GLN A 50 5.66 8.56 6.80
C GLN A 50 5.38 9.89 6.10
N HIS A 51 4.33 9.97 5.29
CA HIS A 51 3.88 11.22 4.70
C HIS A 51 3.51 12.24 5.79
N TYR A 52 2.79 11.83 6.84
CA TYR A 52 2.38 12.73 7.92
C TYR A 52 3.56 13.46 8.57
N LYS A 53 4.76 12.87 8.59
CA LYS A 53 5.97 13.50 9.15
C LYS A 53 6.45 14.75 8.40
N ILE A 54 5.92 15.02 7.20
CA ILE A 54 6.32 16.19 6.40
C ILE A 54 5.35 17.37 6.57
N HIS A 55 4.24 17.16 7.28
CA HIS A 55 3.37 18.23 7.78
C HIS A 55 3.98 18.85 9.03
#